data_AF-A0A4Q5TAB5-F1
#
_entry.id   AF-A0A4Q5TAB5-F1
#
_cell.length_a   1.000
_cell.length_b   1.000
_cell.length_c   1.000
_cell.angle_alpha   90.00
_cell.angle_beta   90.00
_cell.angle_gamma   90.00
#
_symmetry.space_group_name_H-M   'P 1'
#
loop_
_entity.id
_entity.type
_entity.pdbx_description
1 polymer ?
#
loop_
_entity_poly.entity_id
_entity_poly.type
_entity_poly.pdbx_seq_one_letter_code
_entity_poly.pdbx_strand_id
1 'polypeptide(L)'
;MGKAILAAAIIAAIYYLFIRPRPKPVMKRERSLGEEEAREVLGIGPNAGAEEVRAAHRRLVSALHPDKGGSAELTRRINAARDTLLK
;
A
#
# COMPACT_ATOMS: atom_id res chain seq x y z
N MET A 1 -29.62 -45.67 4.85
CA MET A 1 -28.86 -44.70 5.67
C MET A 1 -27.76 -43.95 4.90
N GLY A 2 -26.98 -44.59 4.00
CA GLY A 2 -25.85 -43.92 3.32
C GLY A 2 -26.17 -42.75 2.37
N LYS A 3 -27.37 -42.72 1.75
CA LYS A 3 -27.74 -41.66 0.79
C LYS A 3 -27.97 -40.28 1.44
N ALA A 4 -28.39 -40.27 2.70
CA ALA A 4 -28.60 -39.02 3.46
C ALA A 4 -27.28 -38.36 3.85
N ILE A 5 -26.24 -39.15 4.12
CA ILE A 5 -24.89 -38.65 4.42
C ILE A 5 -24.28 -38.00 3.17
N LEU A 6 -24.49 -38.60 2.00
CA LEU A 6 -24.00 -38.05 0.73
C LEU A 6 -24.70 -36.73 0.39
N ALA A 7 -26.02 -36.64 0.59
CA ALA A 7 -26.77 -35.40 0.39
C ALA A 7 -26.32 -34.30 1.36
N ALA A 8 -26.09 -34.62 2.64
CA ALA A 8 -25.57 -33.68 3.62
C ALA A 8 -24.15 -33.21 3.28
N ALA A 9 -23.30 -34.10 2.76
CA ALA A 9 -21.94 -33.76 2.32
C ALA A 9 -21.94 -32.83 1.10
N ILE A 10 -22.87 -33.02 0.15
CA ILE A 10 -23.01 -32.15 -1.01
C ILE A 10 -23.54 -30.78 -0.60
N ILE A 11 -24.54 -30.72 0.28
CA ILE A 11 -25.08 -29.47 0.82
C ILE A 11 -24.00 -28.72 1.61
N ALA A 12 -23.23 -29.44 2.44
CA ALA A 12 -22.09 -28.88 3.15
C ALA A 12 -21.02 -28.38 2.19
N ALA A 13 -20.71 -29.12 1.12
CA ALA A 13 -19.75 -28.71 0.10
C ALA A 13 -20.22 -27.45 -0.66
N ILE A 14 -21.49 -27.38 -1.05
CA ILE A 14 -22.08 -26.20 -1.71
C ILE A 14 -22.06 -25.00 -0.76
N TYR A 15 -22.46 -25.19 0.51
CA TYR A 15 -22.36 -24.18 1.56
C TYR A 15 -20.90 -23.70 1.71
N TYR A 16 -19.95 -24.62 1.76
CA TYR A 16 -18.53 -24.31 1.95
C TYR A 16 -17.88 -23.64 0.74
N LEU A 17 -18.33 -23.98 -0.49
CA LEU A 17 -17.83 -23.41 -1.75
C LEU A 17 -18.45 -22.04 -2.05
N PHE A 18 -19.69 -21.78 -1.64
CA PHE A 18 -20.37 -20.50 -1.91
C PHE A 18 -20.25 -19.47 -0.78
N ILE A 19 -20.06 -19.88 0.48
CA ILE A 19 -20.10 -18.97 1.65
C ILE A 19 -18.71 -18.75 2.27
N ARG A 20 -17.65 -19.37 1.75
CA ARG A 20 -16.29 -18.95 2.15
C ARG A 20 -16.03 -17.53 1.64
N PRO A 21 -15.86 -16.52 2.52
CA PRO A 21 -15.29 -15.27 2.07
C PRO A 21 -13.92 -15.62 1.51
N ARG A 22 -13.67 -15.30 0.24
CA ARG A 22 -12.30 -15.35 -0.29
C ARG A 22 -11.44 -14.64 0.75
N PRO A 23 -10.37 -15.25 1.28
CA PRO A 23 -9.48 -14.52 2.16
C PRO A 23 -9.13 -13.26 1.39
N LYS A 24 -9.52 -12.10 1.93
CA LYS A 24 -9.21 -10.82 1.28
C LYS A 24 -7.73 -10.94 0.92
N PRO A 25 -7.34 -10.77 -0.36
CA PRO A 25 -5.92 -10.78 -0.68
C PRO A 25 -5.31 -9.85 0.35
N VAL A 26 -4.30 -10.34 1.08
CA VAL A 26 -3.58 -9.49 2.03
C VAL A 26 -2.92 -8.47 1.11
N MET A 27 -3.69 -7.43 0.79
CA MET A 27 -3.29 -6.25 0.07
C MET A 27 -2.11 -5.83 0.91
N LYS A 28 -0.91 -6.02 0.34
CA LYS A 28 0.38 -5.73 0.96
C LYS A 28 0.11 -4.45 1.72
N ARG A 29 0.00 -4.56 3.06
CA ARG A 29 -0.38 -3.40 3.89
C ARG A 29 0.52 -2.30 3.36
N GLU A 30 -0.03 -1.12 3.09
CA GLU A 30 0.76 0.09 3.05
C GLU A 30 1.46 0.15 4.40
N ARG A 31 2.54 -0.62 4.53
CA ARG A 31 3.48 -0.53 5.61
C ARG A 31 3.91 0.90 5.44
N SER A 32 3.63 1.71 6.46
CA SER A 32 4.28 3.00 6.66
C SER A 32 5.63 2.95 5.98
N LEU A 33 5.86 3.82 4.97
CA LEU A 33 7.06 3.74 4.13
C LEU A 33 8.26 3.50 5.04
N GLY A 34 9.02 2.45 4.76
CA GLY A 34 10.26 2.22 5.48
C GLY A 34 11.16 3.44 5.29
N GLU A 35 11.99 3.73 6.28
CA GLU A 35 12.92 4.84 6.23
C GLU A 35 13.83 4.82 4.98
N GLU A 36 14.27 3.62 4.57
CA GLU A 36 15.04 3.42 3.34
C GLU A 36 14.21 3.73 2.09
N GLU A 37 13.02 3.14 1.98
CA GLU A 37 12.09 3.41 0.87
C GLU A 37 11.71 4.89 0.79
N ALA A 38 11.56 5.58 1.93
CA ALA A 38 11.28 7.02 1.96
C ALA A 38 12.43 7.83 1.39
N ARG A 39 13.68 7.45 1.67
CA ARG A 39 14.86 8.11 1.08
C ARG A 39 14.97 7.84 -0.41
N GLU A 40 14.66 6.63 -0.86
CA GLU A 40 14.59 6.29 -2.29
C GLU A 40 13.53 7.12 -3.02
N VAL A 41 12.33 7.24 -2.44
CA VAL A 41 11.24 8.04 -3.03
C VAL A 41 11.61 9.52 -3.16
N LEU A 42 12.35 10.06 -2.19
CA LEU A 42 12.83 11.45 -2.25
C LEU A 42 14.12 11.61 -3.10
N GLY A 43 14.78 10.50 -3.45
CA GLY A 43 16.06 10.50 -4.16
C GLY A 43 17.18 11.14 -3.35
N ILE A 44 17.23 10.86 -2.04
CA ILE A 44 18.23 11.39 -1.11
C ILE A 44 19.06 10.28 -0.48
N GLY A 45 20.25 10.62 0.04
CA GLY A 45 21.16 9.66 0.65
C GLY A 45 20.72 9.16 2.04
N PRO A 46 21.32 8.05 2.54
CA PRO A 46 21.04 7.50 3.86
C PRO A 46 21.29 8.51 5.00
N ASN A 47 22.26 9.40 4.82
CA ASN A 47 22.68 10.41 5.80
C ASN A 47 22.01 11.77 5.59
N ALA A 48 21.00 11.87 4.71
CA ALA A 48 20.32 13.12 4.42
C ALA A 48 19.59 13.65 5.66
N GLY A 49 19.84 14.92 5.99
CA GLY A 49 19.21 15.58 7.13
C GLY A 49 17.82 16.14 6.80
N ALA A 50 17.14 16.66 7.83
CA ALA A 50 15.78 17.18 7.70
C ALA A 50 15.62 18.31 6.65
N GLU A 51 16.64 19.16 6.47
CA GLU A 51 16.63 20.20 5.45
C GLU A 51 16.65 19.64 4.03
N GLU A 52 17.43 18.58 3.82
CA GLU A 52 17.53 17.89 2.52
C GLU A 52 16.23 17.16 2.20
N VAL A 53 15.60 16.53 3.19
CA VAL A 53 14.26 15.94 3.07
C VAL A 53 13.23 16.98 2.63
N ARG A 54 13.20 18.16 3.27
CA ARG A 54 12.27 19.24 2.90
C ARG A 54 12.56 19.81 1.52
N ALA A 55 13.83 19.98 1.17
CA ALA A 55 14.23 20.46 -0.16
C ALA A 55 13.82 19.49 -1.27
N ALA A 56 14.07 18.19 -1.09
CA ALA A 56 13.69 17.14 -2.02
C ALA A 56 12.16 17.05 -2.18
N HIS A 57 11.42 17.10 -1.06
CA HIS A 57 9.95 17.12 -1.06
C HIS A 57 9.39 18.29 -1.89
N ARG A 58 9.83 19.53 -1.63
CA ARG A 58 9.37 20.71 -2.38
C ARG A 58 9.67 20.61 -3.87
N ARG A 59 10.86 20.13 -4.23
CA ARG A 59 11.27 19.94 -5.64
C ARG A 59 10.36 18.94 -6.35
N LEU A 60 10.11 17.79 -5.73
CA LEU A 60 9.31 16.71 -6.31
C LEU A 60 7.83 17.09 -6.42
N VAL A 61 7.24 17.68 -5.37
CA VAL A 61 5.83 18.12 -5.41
C VAL A 61 5.65 19.19 -6.47
N SER A 62 6.54 20.19 -6.55
CA SER A 62 6.43 21.25 -7.58
C SER A 62 6.47 20.69 -9.01
N ALA A 63 7.23 19.62 -9.23
CA ALA A 63 7.39 18.98 -10.54
C ALA A 63 6.27 17.97 -10.88
N LEU A 64 5.75 17.25 -9.89
CA LEU A 64 4.85 16.11 -10.08
C LEU A 64 3.42 16.35 -9.58
N HIS A 65 3.08 17.58 -9.22
CA HIS A 65 1.74 17.95 -8.76
C HIS A 65 0.68 17.66 -9.84
N PRO A 66 -0.49 17.11 -9.49
CA PRO A 66 -1.57 16.84 -10.44
C PRO A 66 -2.02 18.10 -11.22
N ASP A 67 -2.02 19.27 -10.59
CA ASP A 67 -2.41 20.53 -11.25
C ASP A 67 -1.49 20.93 -12.42
N LYS A 68 -0.28 20.34 -12.48
CA LYS A 68 0.68 20.56 -13.57
C LYS A 68 0.79 19.36 -14.51
N GLY A 69 -0.21 18.47 -14.50
CA GLY A 69 -0.20 17.23 -15.29
C GLY A 69 0.54 16.06 -14.64
N GLY A 70 0.89 16.18 -13.36
CA GLY A 70 1.49 15.10 -12.58
C GLY A 70 0.47 14.10 -12.02
N SER A 71 0.88 13.27 -11.07
CA SER A 71 0.05 12.20 -10.51
C SER A 71 -0.28 12.45 -9.04
N ALA A 72 -1.56 12.37 -8.72
CA ALA A 72 -2.04 12.42 -7.34
C ALA A 72 -1.46 11.26 -6.50
N GLU A 73 -1.29 10.08 -7.09
CA GLU A 73 -0.69 8.92 -6.42
C GLU A 73 0.80 9.14 -6.12
N LEU A 74 1.56 9.68 -7.08
CA LEU A 74 2.97 10.01 -6.85
C LEU A 74 3.11 11.07 -5.76
N THR A 75 2.25 12.09 -5.79
CA THR A 75 2.25 13.15 -4.78
C THR A 75 1.95 12.60 -3.39
N ARG A 76 0.99 11.67 -3.26
CA ARG A 76 0.72 10.95 -2.00
C ARG A 76 1.95 10.19 -1.52
N ARG A 77 2.63 9.47 -2.40
CA ARG A 77 3.84 8.70 -2.04
C ARG A 77 4.99 9.60 -1.57
N ILE A 78 5.19 10.75 -2.24
CA ILE A 78 6.17 11.77 -1.86
C ILE A 78 5.85 12.37 -0.48
N ASN A 79 4.58 12.66 -0.21
CA ASN A 79 4.15 13.17 1.10
C ASN A 79 4.39 12.13 2.20
N ALA A 80 4.02 10.87 1.96
CA ALA A 80 4.25 9.78 2.90
C ALA A 80 5.75 9.58 3.20
N ALA A 81 6.63 9.73 2.20
CA ALA A 81 8.08 9.64 2.40
C ALA A 81 8.62 10.76 3.30
N ARG A 82 8.22 12.02 3.05
CA ARG A 82 8.55 13.14 3.94
C ARG A 82 8.06 12.86 5.36
N ASP A 83 6.81 12.44 5.49
CA ASP A 83 6.20 12.24 6.79
C ASP A 83 6.89 11.12 7.56
N THR A 84 7.35 10.05 6.90
CA THR A 84 8.17 9.00 7.54
C THR A 84 9.49 9.55 8.08
N LEU A 85 10.19 10.40 7.33
CA LEU A 85 11.55 10.86 7.67
C LEU A 85 11.59 12.03 8.66
N LEU A 86 10.46 12.70 8.86
CA LEU A 86 10.32 13.85 9.75
C LEU A 86 9.41 13.56 10.96
N LYS A 87 9.09 12.30 11.25
CA LYS A 87 8.36 11.92 12.47
C LYS A 87 9.19 12.19 13.72
#